data_AF-A0A2J8PZP4-F1
#
_entry.id   AF-A0A2J8PZP4-F1
#
_cell.length_a   1.000
_cell.length_b   1.000
_cell.length_c   1.000
_cell.angle_alpha   90.00
_cell.angle_beta   90.00
_cell.angle_gamma   90.00
#
_symmetry.space_group_name_H-M   'P 1'
#
loop_
_entity.id
_entity.type
_entity.pdbx_description
1 polymer ?
#
loop_
_entity_poly.entity_id
_entity_poly.type
_entity_poly.pdbx_seq_one_letter_code
_entity_poly.pdbx_strand_id
1 'polypeptide(L)'
;MEFLRNNRTTEVPRLDSMKPLEKHYSVVLPTVSHSGFLYKTASAGKLLQDRRAREEFSRRWCVLGDGVLSYFENERAVTPNGEIRASEIVCLAVPPPDTHGFEHTFEVYTEGERLYLFGLESAEQAHEWVKCIAKAFVPPLAEDLLARDFERLGRLPYKAGLSLQRAQEGWFSLSGSELRAVFPDGPCEEPLQLRKLQELSIQGDSENQVLVLVERRRTLYIQGERRLDFMGWLGAIQKAAASMGDTLSEQQLGDSDIPVIVYRCVDYITQCGLTSEGIYRKCGQTSKTQRLLESLRQDARSVHLKE
;
A
#
# COMPACT_ATOMS: atom_id res chain seq x y z
N MET A 1 28.92 -62.39 -18.52
CA MET A 1 28.20 -61.44 -17.65
C MET A 1 28.96 -60.12 -17.69
N GLU A 2 28.82 -59.42 -18.82
CA GLU A 2 29.42 -58.12 -19.08
C GLU A 2 28.28 -57.16 -19.43
N PHE A 3 27.86 -56.36 -18.45
CA PHE A 3 26.91 -55.28 -18.65
C PHE A 3 27.67 -53.98 -18.51
N LEU A 4 28.20 -53.48 -19.61
CA LEU A 4 28.51 -52.07 -19.88
C LEU A 4 29.05 -51.98 -21.30
N ARG A 5 28.24 -51.49 -22.25
CA ARG A 5 28.64 -50.52 -23.29
C ARG A 5 27.53 -50.30 -24.33
N ASN A 6 27.46 -49.04 -24.74
CA ASN A 6 26.86 -48.52 -25.97
C ASN A 6 25.37 -48.15 -25.94
N ASN A 7 25.16 -47.00 -25.30
CA ASN A 7 24.29 -45.95 -25.82
C ASN A 7 24.88 -45.42 -27.15
N ARG A 8 24.19 -45.64 -28.28
CA ARG A 8 24.37 -44.87 -29.53
C ARG A 8 23.21 -45.17 -30.49
N THR A 9 22.67 -44.09 -31.04
CA THR A 9 21.65 -43.99 -32.12
C THR A 9 20.18 -44.15 -31.72
N THR A 10 19.65 -43.15 -31.01
CA THR A 10 18.29 -42.65 -31.29
C THR A 10 18.37 -41.13 -31.31
N GLU A 11 18.37 -40.54 -32.50
CA GLU A 11 18.22 -39.09 -32.66
C GLU A 11 16.83 -38.69 -32.17
N VAL A 12 16.79 -37.85 -31.14
CA VAL A 12 15.56 -37.19 -30.68
C VAL A 12 15.23 -36.10 -31.71
N PRO A 13 13.99 -35.96 -32.18
CA PRO A 13 13.66 -34.94 -33.17
C PRO A 13 13.98 -33.57 -32.59
N ARG A 14 14.76 -32.76 -33.32
CA ARG A 14 15.00 -31.36 -32.98
C ARG A 14 13.65 -30.64 -33.03
N LEU A 15 13.15 -30.25 -31.85
CA LEU A 15 12.06 -29.30 -31.74
C LEU A 15 12.63 -27.94 -32.15
N ASP A 16 12.36 -27.52 -33.38
CA ASP A 16 12.63 -26.17 -33.81
C ASP A 16 12.04 -25.19 -32.79
N SER A 17 12.91 -24.41 -32.17
CA SER A 17 12.53 -23.29 -31.30
C SER A 17 11.91 -22.21 -32.19
N MET A 18 10.65 -22.43 -32.56
CA MET A 18 9.76 -21.36 -32.99
C MET A 18 9.55 -20.49 -31.76
N LYS A 19 10.40 -19.47 -31.62
CA LYS A 19 10.13 -18.33 -30.73
C LYS A 19 8.68 -17.91 -30.99
N PRO A 20 7.82 -17.78 -29.96
CA PRO A 20 6.50 -17.23 -30.17
C PRO A 20 6.71 -15.86 -30.81
N LEU A 21 6.16 -15.68 -32.02
CA LEU A 21 6.10 -14.40 -32.69
C LEU A 21 5.42 -13.45 -31.70
N GLU A 22 6.20 -12.57 -31.05
CA GLU A 22 5.70 -11.44 -30.28
C GLU A 22 4.89 -10.58 -31.23
N LYS A 23 3.61 -10.93 -31.37
CA LYS A 23 2.63 -10.03 -31.93
C LYS A 23 2.49 -8.94 -30.89
N HIS A 24 3.19 -7.84 -31.10
CA HIS A 24 2.92 -6.55 -30.48
C HIS A 24 1.51 -6.12 -30.89
N TYR A 25 0.49 -6.76 -30.34
CA TYR A 25 -0.84 -6.19 -30.27
C TYR A 25 -0.70 -5.02 -29.30
N SER A 26 -0.68 -3.81 -29.84
CA SER A 26 -0.91 -2.62 -29.03
C SER A 26 -2.28 -2.79 -28.40
N VAL A 27 -2.33 -3.20 -27.14
CA VAL A 27 -3.57 -3.14 -26.35
C VAL A 27 -3.87 -1.66 -26.24
N VAL A 28 -4.87 -1.20 -27.01
CA VAL A 28 -5.40 0.15 -26.87
C VAL A 28 -6.03 0.18 -25.49
N LEU A 29 -5.36 0.87 -24.55
CA LEU A 29 -5.90 1.09 -23.23
C LEU A 29 -7.26 1.79 -23.38
N PRO A 30 -8.30 1.41 -22.61
CA PRO A 30 -9.59 2.09 -22.65
C PRO A 30 -9.37 3.59 -22.45
N THR A 31 -9.79 4.41 -23.40
CA THR A 31 -9.71 5.87 -23.26
C THR A 31 -10.74 6.30 -22.22
N VAL A 32 -10.29 6.52 -20.98
CA VAL A 32 -11.13 7.06 -19.93
C VAL A 32 -11.20 8.57 -20.10
N SER A 33 -12.41 9.08 -20.29
CA SER A 33 -12.69 10.51 -20.30
C SER A 33 -13.60 10.88 -19.14
N HIS A 34 -13.21 11.86 -18.33
CA HIS A 34 -14.05 12.38 -17.26
C HIS A 34 -13.75 13.87 -17.03
N SER A 35 -14.77 14.67 -16.76
CA SER A 35 -14.62 16.12 -16.61
C SER A 35 -15.55 16.68 -15.56
N GLY A 36 -15.11 17.68 -14.83
CA GLY A 36 -15.87 18.25 -13.73
C GLY A 36 -15.06 19.25 -12.91
N PHE A 37 -15.71 19.91 -11.98
CA PHE A 37 -15.03 20.83 -11.07
C PHE A 37 -14.41 20.08 -9.89
N LEU A 38 -13.13 20.34 -9.64
CA LEU A 38 -12.42 19.88 -8.46
C LEU A 38 -11.90 21.08 -7.67
N TYR A 39 -11.83 20.94 -6.34
CA TYR A 39 -11.13 21.88 -5.49
C TYR A 39 -9.69 21.40 -5.33
N LYS A 40 -8.71 22.24 -5.64
CA LYS A 40 -7.29 21.83 -5.70
C LYS A 40 -6.42 22.79 -4.88
N THR A 41 -5.44 22.26 -4.16
CA THR A 41 -4.38 23.08 -3.54
C THR A 41 -3.15 23.24 -4.46
N ALA A 42 -2.20 24.07 -4.06
CA ALA A 42 -0.89 24.09 -4.71
C ALA A 42 -0.18 22.73 -4.54
N SER A 43 0.52 22.25 -5.57
CA SER A 43 1.27 21.00 -5.50
C SER A 43 2.38 21.10 -4.45
N ALA A 44 2.56 20.06 -3.64
CA ALA A 44 3.60 19.99 -2.62
C ALA A 44 4.75 19.06 -3.06
N GLY A 45 5.97 19.35 -2.58
CA GLY A 45 7.14 18.46 -2.70
C GLY A 45 7.46 17.69 -1.41
N LYS A 46 6.50 17.64 -0.48
CA LYS A 46 6.58 16.94 0.80
C LYS A 46 5.22 16.40 1.18
N LEU A 47 5.18 15.41 2.06
CA LEU A 47 3.93 14.90 2.61
C LEU A 47 3.17 16.01 3.35
N LEU A 48 1.84 15.95 3.27
CA LEU A 48 0.96 16.84 4.01
C LEU A 48 0.83 16.30 5.44
N GLN A 49 1.54 16.94 6.37
CA GLN A 49 1.43 16.62 7.81
C GLN A 49 0.25 17.34 8.46
N ASP A 50 -0.07 18.54 7.97
CA ASP A 50 -1.12 19.39 8.52
C ASP A 50 -2.39 19.33 7.66
N ARG A 51 -3.54 19.48 8.34
CA ARG A 51 -4.83 19.66 7.69
C ARG A 51 -4.80 20.91 6.80
N ARG A 52 -5.00 20.75 5.49
CA ARG A 52 -5.19 21.89 4.57
C ARG A 52 -6.57 22.48 4.78
N ALA A 53 -6.64 23.78 5.05
CA ALA A 53 -7.90 24.48 5.28
C ALA A 53 -8.67 24.65 3.96
N ARG A 54 -10.00 24.81 4.03
CA ARG A 54 -10.86 24.85 2.83
C ARG A 54 -10.52 26.04 1.93
N GLU A 55 -10.07 27.14 2.53
CA GLU A 55 -9.69 28.40 1.88
C GLU A 55 -8.43 28.26 1.02
N GLU A 56 -7.60 27.24 1.27
CA GLU A 56 -6.39 26.96 0.49
C GLU A 56 -6.70 26.26 -0.85
N PHE A 57 -7.94 25.81 -1.03
CA PHE A 57 -8.35 25.13 -2.25
C PHE A 57 -8.94 26.13 -3.26
N SER A 58 -8.41 26.08 -4.47
CA SER A 58 -8.98 26.78 -5.62
C SER A 58 -9.89 25.83 -6.40
N ARG A 59 -11.11 26.27 -6.71
CA ARG A 59 -11.98 25.56 -7.66
C ARG A 59 -11.37 25.64 -9.06
N ARG A 60 -11.19 24.49 -9.71
CA ARG A 60 -10.64 24.35 -11.06
C ARG A 60 -11.54 23.45 -11.89
N TRP A 61 -11.68 23.76 -13.18
CA TRP A 61 -12.28 22.83 -14.13
C TRP A 61 -11.23 21.80 -14.50
N CYS A 62 -11.50 20.52 -14.27
CA CYS A 62 -10.56 19.43 -14.52
C CYS A 62 -11.11 18.53 -15.61
N VAL A 63 -10.23 18.08 -16.49
CA VAL A 63 -10.53 17.16 -17.59
C VAL A 63 -9.47 16.08 -17.59
N LEU A 64 -9.89 14.84 -17.39
CA LEU A 64 -9.12 13.64 -17.68
C LEU A 64 -9.49 13.18 -19.08
N GLY A 65 -8.52 13.17 -20.00
CA GLY A 65 -8.70 12.69 -21.37
C GLY A 65 -7.36 12.31 -21.99
N ASP A 66 -7.36 11.29 -22.83
CA ASP A 66 -6.15 10.81 -23.54
C ASP A 66 -4.95 10.55 -22.62
N GLY A 67 -5.22 10.07 -21.40
CA GLY A 67 -4.18 9.79 -20.40
C GLY A 67 -3.55 11.03 -19.76
N VAL A 68 -4.20 12.20 -19.84
CA VAL A 68 -3.74 13.45 -19.22
C VAL A 68 -4.86 14.03 -18.36
N LEU A 69 -4.53 14.35 -17.11
CA LEU A 69 -5.38 15.13 -16.21
C LEU A 69 -4.98 16.61 -16.30
N SER A 70 -5.74 17.39 -17.05
CA SER A 70 -5.52 18.82 -17.23
C SER A 70 -6.49 19.62 -16.34
N TYR A 71 -6.01 20.70 -15.74
CA TYR A 71 -6.83 21.59 -14.92
C TYR A 71 -6.74 23.04 -15.40
N PHE A 72 -7.90 23.69 -15.42
CA PHE A 72 -8.13 25.01 -16.00
C PHE A 72 -8.74 25.93 -14.93
N GLU A 73 -8.61 27.23 -15.17
CA GLU A 73 -9.21 28.24 -14.28
C GLU A 73 -10.73 28.15 -14.28
N ASN A 74 -11.31 27.88 -15.44
CA ASN A 74 -12.74 27.68 -15.64
C ASN A 74 -12.97 26.85 -16.91
N GLU A 75 -14.23 26.47 -17.15
CA GLU A 75 -14.66 25.62 -18.28
C GLU A 75 -14.41 26.24 -19.67
N ARG A 76 -14.33 27.58 -19.75
CA ARG A 76 -14.14 28.31 -21.02
C ARG A 76 -12.68 28.53 -21.38
N ALA A 77 -11.76 28.28 -20.44
CA ALA A 77 -10.35 28.49 -20.66
C ALA A 77 -9.79 27.44 -21.63
N VAL A 78 -9.08 27.91 -22.65
CA VAL A 78 -8.51 27.04 -23.70
C VAL A 78 -7.12 26.52 -23.30
N THR A 79 -6.41 27.24 -22.43
CA THR A 79 -5.08 26.88 -21.96
C THR A 79 -5.13 26.32 -20.54
N PRO A 80 -4.61 25.11 -20.28
CA PRO A 80 -4.57 24.54 -18.94
C PRO A 80 -3.57 25.30 -18.04
N ASN A 81 -3.90 25.43 -16.76
CA ASN A 81 -2.96 25.94 -15.74
C ASN A 81 -1.90 24.89 -15.38
N GLY A 82 -2.16 23.63 -15.68
CA GLY A 82 -1.20 22.54 -15.56
C GLY A 82 -1.82 21.21 -15.93
N GLU A 83 -0.94 20.23 -16.12
CA GLU A 83 -1.26 18.90 -16.62
C GLU A 83 -0.50 17.86 -15.81
N ILE A 84 -1.12 16.69 -15.62
CA ILE A 84 -0.50 15.52 -14.99
C ILE A 84 -0.73 14.35 -15.93
N ARG A 85 0.35 13.77 -16.46
CA ARG A 85 0.22 12.60 -17.33
C ARG A 85 -0.05 11.37 -16.48
N ALA A 86 -0.98 10.53 -16.89
CA ALA A 86 -1.27 9.27 -16.21
C ALA A 86 -0.01 8.39 -16.09
N SER A 87 0.87 8.39 -17.10
CA SER A 87 2.16 7.69 -17.05
C SER A 87 3.10 8.18 -15.95
N GLU A 88 2.96 9.43 -15.52
CA GLU A 88 3.76 10.03 -14.43
C GLU A 88 3.15 9.75 -13.06
N ILE A 89 1.90 9.28 -12.98
CA ILE A 89 1.26 8.95 -11.70
C ILE A 89 1.86 7.65 -11.18
N VAL A 90 2.40 7.71 -9.97
CA VAL A 90 3.00 6.57 -9.27
C VAL A 90 2.11 6.05 -8.15
N CYS A 91 1.29 6.91 -7.56
CA CYS A 91 0.38 6.53 -6.50
C CYS A 91 -0.85 7.45 -6.46
N LEU A 92 -2.00 6.85 -6.18
CA LEU A 92 -3.26 7.50 -5.86
C LEU A 92 -3.66 7.10 -4.44
N ALA A 93 -3.98 8.06 -3.59
CA ALA A 93 -4.42 7.80 -2.22
C ALA A 93 -5.73 8.51 -1.91
N VAL A 94 -6.53 7.89 -1.06
CA VAL A 94 -7.83 8.37 -0.61
C VAL A 94 -7.75 8.47 0.91
N PRO A 95 -7.36 9.64 1.45
CA PRO A 95 -7.36 9.86 2.88
C PRO A 95 -8.76 9.65 3.49
N PRO A 96 -8.86 9.29 4.78
CA PRO A 96 -10.14 9.20 5.46
C PRO A 96 -10.93 10.52 5.39
N PRO A 97 -12.26 10.47 5.54
CA PRO A 97 -13.08 11.68 5.57
C PRO A 97 -12.57 12.69 6.61
N ASP A 98 -12.77 13.98 6.31
CA ASP A 98 -12.40 15.11 7.19
C ASP A 98 -10.89 15.28 7.49
N THR A 99 -10.02 14.53 6.81
CA THR A 99 -8.56 14.71 6.90
C THR A 99 -8.14 16.13 6.48
N HIS A 100 -8.88 16.73 5.54
CA HIS A 100 -8.63 18.05 4.97
C HIS A 100 -9.87 18.95 5.02
N GLY A 101 -9.78 20.16 4.48
CA GLY A 101 -10.88 21.15 4.48
C GLY A 101 -12.13 20.71 3.71
N PHE A 102 -12.01 19.68 2.88
CA PHE A 102 -13.14 18.98 2.25
C PHE A 102 -13.30 17.60 2.90
N GLU A 103 -14.56 17.17 3.03
CA GLU A 103 -14.90 15.86 3.59
C GLU A 103 -14.30 14.74 2.73
N HIS A 104 -14.44 14.84 1.41
CA HIS A 104 -13.90 13.85 0.47
C HIS A 104 -12.71 14.43 -0.29
N THR A 105 -11.55 13.81 -0.10
CA THR A 105 -10.32 14.21 -0.78
C THR A 105 -9.57 13.02 -1.35
N PHE A 106 -8.73 13.28 -2.34
CA PHE A 106 -7.79 12.31 -2.86
C PHE A 106 -6.46 12.99 -3.23
N GLU A 107 -5.41 12.20 -3.21
CA GLU A 107 -4.03 12.60 -3.40
C GLU A 107 -3.43 11.89 -4.61
N VAL A 108 -2.83 12.65 -5.53
CA VAL A 108 -2.10 12.13 -6.69
C VAL A 108 -0.62 12.39 -6.48
N TYR A 109 0.17 11.32 -6.46
CA TYR A 109 1.62 11.34 -6.39
C TYR A 109 2.20 11.07 -7.76
N THR A 110 3.20 11.85 -8.13
CA THR A 110 3.87 11.75 -9.44
C THR A 110 5.33 11.37 -9.29
N GLU A 111 5.91 10.85 -10.36
CA GLU A 111 7.31 10.46 -10.46
C GLU A 111 8.27 11.64 -10.20
N GLY A 112 7.85 12.86 -10.54
CA GLY A 112 8.61 14.10 -10.25
C GLY A 112 8.55 14.56 -8.79
N GLU A 113 8.23 13.66 -7.85
CA GLU A 113 8.05 13.93 -6.42
C GLU A 113 7.12 15.12 -6.13
N ARG A 114 6.01 15.20 -6.88
CA ARG A 114 4.92 16.14 -6.61
C ARG A 114 3.70 15.41 -6.10
N LEU A 115 3.11 15.99 -5.05
CA LEU A 115 1.83 15.63 -4.46
C LEU A 115 0.78 16.68 -4.83
N TYR A 116 -0.31 16.22 -5.44
CA TYR A 116 -1.48 17.03 -5.77
C TYR A 116 -2.65 16.58 -4.91
N LEU A 117 -3.23 17.51 -4.15
CA LEU A 117 -4.41 17.26 -3.33
C LEU A 117 -5.65 17.86 -3.99
N PHE A 118 -6.67 17.03 -4.14
CA PHE A 118 -7.98 17.39 -4.68
C PHE A 118 -9.07 17.11 -3.65
N GLY A 119 -10.10 17.96 -3.64
CA GLY A 119 -11.27 17.85 -2.78
C GLY A 119 -12.57 17.96 -3.57
N LEU A 120 -13.60 17.28 -3.07
CA LEU A 120 -14.94 17.23 -3.63
C LEU A 120 -15.99 17.34 -2.52
N GLU A 121 -17.20 17.68 -2.93
CA GLU A 121 -18.35 17.85 -2.03
C GLU A 121 -19.22 16.59 -1.92
N SER A 122 -18.98 15.58 -2.76
CA SER A 122 -19.76 14.35 -2.80
C SER A 122 -18.85 13.12 -2.85
N ALA A 123 -19.17 12.13 -2.02
CA ALA A 123 -18.47 10.84 -1.99
C ALA A 123 -18.54 10.12 -3.34
N GLU A 124 -19.69 10.18 -4.02
CA GLU A 124 -19.91 9.53 -5.32
C GLU A 124 -19.00 10.14 -6.39
N GLN A 125 -18.95 11.47 -6.47
CA GLN A 125 -18.05 12.16 -7.39
C GLN A 125 -16.58 11.87 -7.06
N ALA A 126 -16.21 11.85 -5.79
CA ALA A 126 -14.84 11.57 -5.38
C ALA A 126 -14.43 10.15 -5.79
N HIS A 127 -15.31 9.18 -5.57
CA HIS A 127 -15.12 7.80 -5.99
C HIS A 127 -15.00 7.67 -7.52
N GLU A 128 -15.87 8.34 -8.28
CA GLU A 128 -15.82 8.32 -9.75
C GLU A 128 -14.48 8.88 -10.26
N TRP A 129 -14.05 10.05 -9.77
CA TRP A 129 -12.77 10.65 -10.11
C TRP A 129 -11.59 9.72 -9.80
N VAL A 130 -11.57 9.14 -8.60
CA VAL A 130 -10.52 8.20 -8.17
C VAL A 130 -10.48 6.98 -9.09
N LYS A 131 -11.63 6.38 -9.42
CA LYS A 131 -11.71 5.21 -10.31
C LYS A 131 -11.30 5.57 -11.74
N CYS A 132 -11.72 6.73 -12.26
CA CYS A 132 -11.34 7.20 -13.59
C CYS A 132 -9.83 7.43 -13.70
N ILE A 133 -9.23 8.10 -12.72
CA ILE A 133 -7.78 8.31 -12.67
C ILE A 133 -7.08 6.95 -12.56
N ALA A 134 -7.50 6.07 -11.65
CA ALA A 134 -6.92 4.75 -11.48
C ALA A 134 -6.91 3.93 -12.77
N LYS A 135 -8.03 3.88 -13.49
CA LYS A 135 -8.13 3.21 -14.81
C LYS A 135 -7.20 3.81 -15.87
N ALA A 136 -6.84 5.09 -15.76
CA ALA A 136 -5.97 5.75 -16.73
C ALA A 136 -4.48 5.42 -16.56
N PHE A 137 -4.01 5.11 -15.35
CA PHE A 137 -2.58 4.82 -15.10
C PHE A 137 -2.26 3.36 -14.74
N VAL A 138 -3.26 2.57 -14.32
CA VAL A 138 -3.06 1.16 -13.98
C VAL A 138 -3.04 0.31 -15.26
N PRO A 139 -2.01 -0.53 -15.47
CA PRO A 139 -1.91 -1.39 -16.64
C PRO A 139 -2.87 -2.59 -16.56
N PRO A 140 -3.19 -3.23 -17.70
CA PRO A 140 -4.13 -4.35 -17.76
C PRO A 140 -3.78 -5.51 -16.83
N LEU A 141 -2.49 -5.77 -16.61
CA LEU A 141 -2.02 -6.81 -15.69
C LEU A 141 -2.55 -6.60 -14.25
N ALA A 142 -2.71 -5.35 -13.82
CA ALA A 142 -3.10 -4.98 -12.46
C ALA A 142 -4.57 -4.52 -12.38
N GLU A 143 -5.38 -4.77 -13.41
CA GLU A 143 -6.79 -4.35 -13.48
C GLU A 143 -7.62 -4.94 -12.34
N ASP A 144 -7.27 -6.14 -11.84
CA ASP A 144 -7.91 -6.78 -10.69
C ASP A 144 -7.87 -5.93 -9.41
N LEU A 145 -6.88 -5.03 -9.28
CA LEU A 145 -6.81 -4.09 -8.16
C LEU A 145 -7.93 -3.06 -8.19
N LEU A 146 -8.48 -2.76 -9.37
CA LEU A 146 -9.54 -1.77 -9.57
C LEU A 146 -10.94 -2.30 -9.21
N ALA A 147 -11.09 -3.63 -9.15
CA ALA A 147 -12.35 -4.29 -8.81
C ALA A 147 -12.80 -4.03 -7.35
N ARG A 148 -11.89 -3.54 -6.51
CA ARG A 148 -12.14 -3.22 -5.10
C ARG A 148 -11.83 -1.76 -4.82
N ASP A 149 -12.32 -1.28 -3.69
CA ASP A 149 -11.92 0.02 -3.17
C ASP A 149 -10.57 -0.07 -2.49
N PHE A 150 -9.91 1.08 -2.44
CA PHE A 150 -8.57 1.21 -1.92
C PHE A 150 -8.41 2.54 -1.21
N GLU A 151 -7.63 2.52 -0.14
CA GLU A 151 -7.13 3.72 0.52
C GLU A 151 -5.87 4.22 -0.19
N ARG A 152 -5.12 3.32 -0.81
CA ARG A 152 -3.92 3.65 -1.59
C ARG A 152 -3.67 2.62 -2.68
N LEU A 153 -3.35 3.09 -3.88
CA LEU A 153 -3.08 2.30 -5.07
C LEU A 153 -1.89 2.90 -5.83
N GLY A 154 -0.92 2.09 -6.24
CA GLY A 154 0.25 2.62 -6.93
C GLY A 154 1.30 1.57 -7.28
N ARG A 155 2.31 2.00 -8.03
CA ARG A 155 3.49 1.19 -8.35
C ARG A 155 4.62 1.49 -7.39
N LEU A 156 5.33 0.47 -6.94
CA LEU A 156 6.53 0.61 -6.11
C LEU A 156 7.62 -0.36 -6.58
N PRO A 157 8.90 0.01 -6.49
CA PRO A 157 9.98 -0.94 -6.70
C PRO A 157 9.99 -1.96 -5.56
N TYR A 158 10.10 -3.23 -5.88
CA TYR A 158 10.10 -4.33 -4.93
C TYR A 158 11.18 -5.37 -5.26
N LYS A 159 11.51 -6.17 -4.26
CA LYS A 159 12.26 -7.42 -4.38
C LYS A 159 11.52 -8.48 -3.57
N ALA A 160 11.23 -9.63 -4.18
CA ALA A 160 10.57 -10.74 -3.51
C ALA A 160 11.13 -12.08 -4.00
N GLY A 161 11.03 -13.11 -3.14
CA GLY A 161 11.45 -14.47 -3.48
C GLY A 161 12.92 -14.60 -3.83
N LEU A 162 13.23 -15.35 -4.89
CA LEU A 162 14.60 -15.67 -5.32
C LEU A 162 15.26 -14.54 -6.14
N SER A 163 14.49 -13.53 -6.56
CA SER A 163 14.99 -12.43 -7.39
C SER A 163 15.35 -11.20 -6.54
N LEU A 164 16.43 -11.31 -5.77
CA LEU A 164 16.96 -10.21 -4.95
C LEU A 164 17.98 -9.32 -5.70
N GLN A 165 18.38 -9.74 -6.90
CA GLN A 165 19.46 -9.14 -7.70
C GLN A 165 19.05 -7.79 -8.32
N ARG A 166 17.81 -7.66 -8.81
CA ARG A 166 17.30 -6.44 -9.44
C ARG A 166 15.93 -6.08 -8.90
N ALA A 167 15.72 -4.81 -8.61
CA ALA A 167 14.41 -4.28 -8.31
C ALA A 167 13.50 -4.42 -9.54
N GLN A 168 12.27 -4.84 -9.32
CA GLN A 168 11.21 -4.80 -10.32
C GLN A 168 10.11 -3.85 -9.85
N GLU A 169 9.27 -3.37 -10.76
CA GLU A 169 8.07 -2.62 -10.36
C GLU A 169 6.90 -3.56 -10.13
N GLY A 170 6.26 -3.41 -8.97
CA GLY A 170 5.05 -4.12 -8.59
C GLY A 170 3.92 -3.13 -8.36
N TRP A 171 2.68 -3.59 -8.55
CA TRP A 171 1.48 -2.81 -8.29
C TRP A 171 0.88 -3.20 -6.95
N PHE A 172 0.60 -2.21 -6.11
CA PHE A 172 0.15 -2.40 -4.74
C PHE A 172 -1.17 -1.70 -4.51
N SER A 173 -2.07 -2.35 -3.78
CA SER A 173 -3.34 -1.80 -3.31
C SER A 173 -3.50 -2.08 -1.82
N LEU A 174 -3.76 -1.03 -1.04
CA LEU A 174 -4.05 -1.11 0.39
C LEU A 174 -5.53 -0.83 0.63
N SER A 175 -6.19 -1.70 1.40
CA SER A 175 -7.56 -1.53 1.86
C SER A 175 -7.68 -2.08 3.28
N GLY A 176 -7.94 -1.23 4.28
CA GLY A 176 -7.90 -1.62 5.68
C GLY A 176 -6.54 -2.20 6.06
N SER A 177 -6.50 -3.45 6.51
CA SER A 177 -5.26 -4.16 6.84
C SER A 177 -4.81 -5.18 5.77
N GLU A 178 -5.38 -5.14 4.57
CA GLU A 178 -4.99 -6.00 3.47
C GLU A 178 -4.11 -5.24 2.47
N LEU A 179 -2.90 -5.74 2.24
CA LEU A 179 -2.00 -5.27 1.18
C LEU A 179 -1.97 -6.31 0.06
N ARG A 180 -2.55 -5.96 -1.10
CA ARG A 180 -2.50 -6.80 -2.30
C ARG A 180 -1.39 -6.31 -3.21
N ALA A 181 -0.65 -7.25 -3.77
CA ALA A 181 0.40 -6.96 -4.74
C ALA A 181 0.19 -7.76 -6.02
N VAL A 182 0.44 -7.13 -7.16
CA VAL A 182 0.45 -7.76 -8.49
C VAL A 182 1.83 -7.54 -9.10
N PHE A 183 2.46 -8.63 -9.52
CA PHE A 183 3.82 -8.66 -10.02
C PHE A 183 3.86 -9.11 -11.49
N PRO A 184 4.64 -8.46 -12.38
CA PRO A 184 4.73 -8.81 -13.81
C PRO A 184 5.01 -10.28 -14.12
N ASP A 185 5.95 -10.87 -13.38
CA ASP A 185 6.43 -12.24 -13.63
C ASP A 185 6.01 -13.23 -12.53
N GLY A 186 5.14 -12.80 -11.61
CA GLY A 186 4.79 -13.54 -10.40
C GLY A 186 3.39 -14.17 -10.47
N PRO A 187 3.13 -15.26 -9.73
CA PRO A 187 1.77 -15.73 -9.51
C PRO A 187 0.95 -14.65 -8.80
N CYS A 188 -0.36 -14.63 -9.03
CA CYS A 188 -1.27 -13.83 -8.21
C CYS A 188 -1.22 -14.37 -6.78
N GLU A 189 -0.66 -13.58 -5.86
CA GLU A 189 -0.51 -13.98 -4.46
C GLU A 189 -1.74 -13.58 -3.63
N GLU A 190 -1.99 -14.36 -2.57
CA GLU A 190 -2.93 -13.95 -1.53
C GLU A 190 -2.52 -12.61 -0.92
N PRO A 191 -3.46 -11.72 -0.56
CA PRO A 191 -3.13 -10.45 0.06
C PRO A 191 -2.36 -10.67 1.37
N LEU A 192 -1.37 -9.82 1.65
CA LEU A 192 -0.69 -9.80 2.94
C LEU A 192 -1.63 -9.19 3.99
N GLN A 193 -1.84 -9.90 5.09
CA GLN A 193 -2.59 -9.41 6.24
C GLN A 193 -1.64 -8.64 7.15
N LEU A 194 -1.67 -7.32 7.08
CA LEU A 194 -0.72 -6.44 7.76
C LEU A 194 -0.73 -6.61 9.29
N ARG A 195 -1.89 -6.94 9.89
CA ARG A 195 -1.99 -7.25 11.32
C ARG A 195 -1.31 -8.56 11.73
N LYS A 196 -1.07 -9.47 10.77
CA LYS A 196 -0.40 -10.77 10.97
C LYS A 196 1.11 -10.72 10.67
N LEU A 197 1.65 -9.56 10.30
CA LEU A 197 3.09 -9.40 10.05
C LEU A 197 3.91 -9.80 11.27
N GLN A 198 4.85 -10.71 11.07
CA GLN A 198 5.84 -11.10 12.08
C GLN A 198 6.96 -10.06 12.16
N GLU A 199 7.25 -9.39 11.05
CA GLU A 199 8.20 -8.27 10.99
C GLU A 199 7.66 -7.15 10.09
N LEU A 200 7.83 -5.91 10.56
CA LEU A 200 7.62 -4.67 9.84
C LEU A 200 8.81 -3.76 10.19
N SER A 201 9.83 -3.71 9.34
CA SER A 201 11.07 -2.98 9.63
C SER A 201 11.51 -2.11 8.45
N ILE A 202 12.27 -1.07 8.74
CA ILE A 202 12.92 -0.23 7.73
C ILE A 202 14.41 -0.50 7.84
N GLN A 203 15.01 -0.89 6.73
CA GLN A 203 16.45 -1.15 6.59
C GLN A 203 17.05 -0.16 5.60
N GLY A 204 18.37 0.01 5.63
CA GLY A 204 19.10 0.93 4.74
C GLY A 204 19.36 2.31 5.35
N ASP A 205 20.07 3.14 4.59
CA ASP A 205 20.40 4.53 4.93
C ASP A 205 19.30 5.50 4.45
N SER A 206 19.53 6.80 4.54
CA SER A 206 18.53 7.81 4.14
C SER A 206 18.18 7.79 2.66
N GLU A 207 19.09 7.30 1.81
CA GLU A 207 18.97 7.32 0.35
C GLU A 207 18.44 6.00 -0.22
N ASN A 208 18.66 4.86 0.46
CA ASN A 208 18.24 3.54 0.01
C ASN A 208 17.40 2.81 1.07
N GLN A 209 16.32 3.45 1.51
CA GLN A 209 15.40 2.84 2.47
C GLN A 209 14.68 1.63 1.85
N VAL A 210 14.62 0.53 2.60
CA VAL A 210 13.91 -0.69 2.22
C VAL A 210 12.94 -1.05 3.34
N LEU A 211 11.66 -1.09 3.02
CA LEU A 211 10.62 -1.59 3.92
C LEU A 211 10.55 -3.12 3.79
N VAL A 212 10.70 -3.82 4.92
CA VAL A 212 10.68 -5.28 5.00
C VAL A 212 9.40 -5.72 5.69
N LEU A 213 8.62 -6.53 4.97
CA LEU A 213 7.37 -7.11 5.44
C LEU A 213 7.52 -8.63 5.49
N VAL A 214 7.40 -9.22 6.68
CA VAL A 214 7.44 -10.68 6.85
C VAL A 214 6.08 -11.18 7.33
N GLU A 215 5.45 -12.01 6.51
CA GLU A 215 4.22 -12.73 6.88
C GLU A 215 4.44 -14.24 6.74
N ARG A 216 4.58 -14.93 7.87
CA ARG A 216 4.80 -16.39 7.96
C ARG A 216 6.06 -16.85 7.22
N ARG A 217 5.94 -17.21 5.94
CA ARG A 217 7.04 -17.70 5.08
C ARG A 217 7.28 -16.80 3.87
N ARG A 218 6.57 -15.67 3.80
CA ARG A 218 6.70 -14.68 2.72
C ARG A 218 7.44 -13.48 3.26
N THR A 219 8.43 -13.03 2.49
CA THR A 219 9.15 -11.80 2.77
C THR A 219 9.07 -10.91 1.54
N LEU A 220 8.55 -9.71 1.72
CA LEU A 220 8.44 -8.69 0.69
C LEU A 220 9.32 -7.50 1.07
N TYR A 221 10.20 -7.11 0.15
CA TYR A 221 11.04 -5.93 0.27
C TYR A 221 10.51 -4.86 -0.68
N ILE A 222 10.16 -3.69 -0.16
CA ILE A 222 9.72 -2.53 -0.94
C ILE A 222 10.81 -1.47 -0.85
N GLN A 223 11.30 -0.98 -1.98
CA GLN A 223 12.37 0.01 -2.02
C GLN A 223 11.81 1.43 -2.11
N GLY A 224 12.38 2.33 -1.32
CA GLY A 224 12.03 3.74 -1.24
C GLY A 224 12.88 4.63 -2.16
N GLU A 225 12.99 4.27 -3.44
CA GLU A 225 13.74 5.09 -4.42
C GLU A 225 13.10 6.46 -4.61
N ARG A 226 11.77 6.51 -4.68
CA ARG A 226 10.99 7.74 -4.69
C ARG A 226 10.56 8.03 -3.26
N ARG A 227 11.01 9.13 -2.68
CA ARG A 227 10.91 9.36 -1.24
C ARG A 227 9.51 9.82 -0.85
N LEU A 228 8.87 10.65 -1.68
CA LEU A 228 7.56 11.20 -1.37
C LEU A 228 6.44 10.15 -1.31
N ASP A 229 6.31 9.31 -2.33
CA ASP A 229 5.31 8.23 -2.37
C ASP A 229 5.69 7.11 -1.38
N PHE A 230 6.96 6.73 -1.27
CA PHE A 230 7.42 5.73 -0.31
C PHE A 230 7.08 6.09 1.13
N MET A 231 7.33 7.32 1.55
CA MET A 231 6.99 7.76 2.92
C MET A 231 5.47 7.72 3.15
N GLY A 232 4.67 8.02 2.12
CA GLY A 232 3.21 7.90 2.18
C GLY A 232 2.75 6.44 2.33
N TRP A 233 3.36 5.53 1.55
CA TRP A 233 3.14 4.09 1.65
C TRP A 233 3.58 3.51 3.00
N LEU A 234 4.76 3.90 3.48
CA LEU A 234 5.29 3.49 4.77
C LEU A 234 4.33 3.84 5.91
N GLY A 235 3.89 5.10 5.97
CA GLY A 235 2.94 5.54 7.00
C GLY A 235 1.60 4.81 6.90
N ALA A 236 1.09 4.59 5.69
CA ALA A 236 -0.16 3.87 5.48
C ALA A 236 -0.05 2.38 5.89
N ILE A 237 1.03 1.69 5.52
CA ILE A 237 1.29 0.30 5.89
C ILE A 237 1.49 0.16 7.40
N GLN A 238 2.26 1.07 8.02
CA GLN A 238 2.46 1.08 9.48
C GLN A 238 1.14 1.27 10.22
N LYS A 239 0.31 2.23 9.77
CA LYS A 239 -1.02 2.46 10.35
C LYS A 239 -1.91 1.23 10.21
N ALA A 240 -1.91 0.60 9.03
CA ALA A 240 -2.73 -0.57 8.74
C ALA A 240 -2.26 -1.86 9.44
N ALA A 241 -0.97 -1.96 9.80
CA ALA A 241 -0.38 -3.05 10.56
C ALA A 241 -0.54 -2.89 12.08
N ALA A 242 -0.68 -1.65 12.56
CA ALA A 242 -0.96 -1.35 13.96
C ALA A 242 -2.38 -1.81 14.34
N SER A 243 -2.64 -1.91 15.66
CA SER A 243 -4.02 -2.16 16.11
C SER A 243 -4.84 -0.89 15.92
N MET A 244 -5.97 -1.01 15.23
CA MET A 244 -6.86 0.13 14.93
C MET A 244 -8.14 0.00 15.74
N GLY A 245 -8.07 0.25 17.04
CA GLY A 245 -9.27 0.32 17.89
C GLY A 245 -9.15 -0.39 19.24
N ASP A 246 -10.28 -0.50 19.93
CA ASP A 246 -10.39 -1.02 21.28
C ASP A 246 -10.90 -2.46 21.33
N THR A 247 -11.38 -3.00 20.21
CA THR A 247 -11.85 -4.38 20.08
C THR A 247 -10.72 -5.36 19.77
N LEU A 248 -10.91 -6.63 20.12
CA LEU A 248 -9.94 -7.70 19.85
C LEU A 248 -9.77 -7.99 18.35
N SER A 249 -10.82 -7.82 17.55
CA SER A 249 -10.81 -8.02 16.09
C SER A 249 -9.91 -7.04 15.35
N GLU A 250 -9.67 -5.88 15.96
CA GLU A 250 -8.86 -4.79 15.42
C GLU A 250 -7.39 -4.86 15.88
N GLN A 251 -7.02 -5.82 16.74
CA GLN A 251 -5.67 -5.95 17.26
C GLN A 251 -4.73 -6.69 16.29
N GLN A 252 -3.43 -6.49 16.47
CA GLN A 252 -2.39 -7.33 15.90
C GLN A 252 -2.65 -8.81 16.22
N LEU A 253 -2.52 -9.68 15.22
CA LEU A 253 -2.83 -11.10 15.31
C LEU A 253 -1.56 -11.95 15.24
N GLY A 254 -1.50 -12.99 16.06
CA GLY A 254 -0.48 -14.04 15.93
C GLY A 254 -0.86 -15.09 14.87
N ASP A 255 -0.04 -16.12 14.73
CA ASP A 255 -0.19 -17.16 13.69
C ASP A 255 -1.48 -17.98 13.79
N SER A 256 -2.11 -18.03 14.97
CA SER A 256 -3.36 -18.76 15.24
C SER A 256 -4.61 -17.87 15.22
N ASP A 257 -4.53 -16.66 14.64
CA ASP A 257 -5.62 -15.66 14.65
C ASP A 257 -6.04 -15.20 16.05
N ILE A 258 -5.17 -15.41 17.04
CA ILE A 258 -5.33 -14.91 18.40
C ILE A 258 -4.59 -13.57 18.52
N PRO A 259 -5.21 -12.53 19.10
CA PRO A 259 -4.56 -11.24 19.31
C PRO A 259 -3.26 -11.35 20.10
N VAL A 260 -2.21 -10.67 19.63
CA VAL A 260 -0.88 -10.66 20.27
C VAL A 260 -0.97 -10.19 21.72
N ILE A 261 -1.86 -9.24 22.02
CA ILE A 261 -2.13 -8.79 23.40
C ILE A 261 -2.53 -9.94 24.32
N VAL A 262 -3.33 -10.90 23.85
CA VAL A 262 -3.75 -12.07 24.63
C VAL A 262 -2.56 -12.98 24.89
N TYR A 263 -1.77 -13.29 23.86
CA TYR A 263 -0.55 -14.10 24.03
C TYR A 263 0.40 -13.49 25.04
N ARG A 264 0.68 -12.18 24.94
CA ARG A 264 1.57 -11.48 25.88
C ARG A 264 1.09 -11.60 27.32
N CYS A 265 -0.21 -11.36 27.56
CA CYS A 265 -0.79 -11.47 28.89
C CYS A 265 -0.74 -12.91 29.45
N VAL A 266 -1.08 -13.90 28.62
CA VAL A 266 -1.04 -15.31 29.01
C VAL A 266 0.40 -15.72 29.34
N ASP A 267 1.36 -15.42 28.47
CA ASP A 267 2.78 -15.74 28.68
C ASP A 267 3.29 -15.16 30.00
N TYR A 268 2.97 -13.90 30.30
CA TYR A 268 3.38 -13.25 31.54
C TYR A 268 2.75 -13.90 32.77
N ILE A 269 1.44 -14.18 32.75
CA ILE A 269 0.76 -14.85 33.88
C ILE A 269 1.33 -16.25 34.08
N THR A 270 1.61 -16.98 33.02
CA THR A 270 2.21 -18.32 33.09
C THR A 270 3.63 -18.29 33.67
N GLN A 271 4.43 -17.28 33.34
CA GLN A 271 5.82 -17.16 33.81
C GLN A 271 5.93 -16.59 35.23
N CYS A 272 5.21 -15.51 35.53
CA CYS A 272 5.39 -14.72 36.76
C CYS A 272 4.21 -14.85 37.74
N GLY A 273 3.06 -15.35 37.31
CA GLY A 273 1.83 -15.30 38.11
C GLY A 273 1.91 -16.07 39.43
N LEU A 274 2.75 -17.11 39.52
CA LEU A 274 2.97 -17.85 40.76
C LEU A 274 3.90 -17.12 41.75
N THR A 275 4.78 -16.24 41.26
CA THR A 275 5.74 -15.49 42.08
C THR A 275 5.22 -14.09 42.45
N SER A 276 4.27 -13.55 41.69
CA SER A 276 3.70 -12.22 41.95
C SER A 276 2.75 -12.24 43.15
N GLU A 277 3.14 -11.55 44.23
CA GLU A 277 2.39 -11.53 45.48
C GLU A 277 1.00 -10.88 45.34
N GLY A 278 -0.05 -11.66 45.57
CA GLY A 278 -1.42 -11.15 45.62
C GLY A 278 -2.01 -10.83 44.24
N ILE A 279 -1.51 -11.43 43.15
CA ILE A 279 -2.03 -11.26 41.79
C ILE A 279 -3.55 -11.50 41.66
N TYR A 280 -4.12 -12.42 42.47
CA TYR A 280 -5.56 -12.70 42.53
C TYR A 280 -6.29 -12.02 43.71
N ARG A 281 -5.58 -11.25 44.54
CA ARG A 281 -6.11 -10.67 45.80
C ARG A 281 -6.06 -9.15 45.85
N LYS A 282 -5.07 -8.52 45.21
CA LYS A 282 -4.84 -7.07 45.22
C LYS A 282 -5.32 -6.48 43.90
N CYS A 283 -6.05 -5.36 43.96
CA CYS A 283 -6.41 -4.62 42.76
C CYS A 283 -5.17 -4.00 42.11
N GLY A 284 -5.07 -4.08 40.79
CA GLY A 284 -4.06 -3.34 40.03
C GLY A 284 -4.28 -1.83 40.12
N GLN A 285 -3.20 -1.06 39.98
CA GLN A 285 -3.30 0.40 39.88
C GLN A 285 -3.89 0.79 38.52
N THR A 286 -5.05 1.45 38.51
CA THR A 286 -5.78 1.82 37.28
C THR A 286 -4.90 2.56 36.27
N SER A 287 -4.08 3.51 36.73
CA SER A 287 -3.18 4.30 35.87
C SER A 287 -2.03 3.48 35.26
N LYS A 288 -1.60 2.39 35.90
CA LYS A 288 -0.61 1.47 35.32
C LYS A 288 -1.27 0.55 34.30
N THR A 289 -2.46 0.04 34.62
CA THR A 289 -3.24 -0.81 33.70
C THR A 289 -3.61 -0.05 32.43
N GLN A 290 -4.05 1.21 32.53
CA GLN A 290 -4.39 2.03 31.37
C GLN A 290 -3.19 2.27 30.47
N ARG A 291 -2.04 2.68 31.01
CA ARG A 291 -0.80 2.88 30.24
C ARG A 291 -0.32 1.60 29.56
N LEU A 292 -0.44 0.47 30.25
CA LEU A 292 -0.10 -0.83 29.67
C LEU A 292 -1.03 -1.19 28.52
N LEU A 293 -2.34 -1.01 28.71
CA LEU A 293 -3.34 -1.26 27.67
C LEU A 293 -3.13 -0.35 26.46
N GLU A 294 -2.83 0.94 26.67
CA GLU A 294 -2.48 1.89 25.61
C GLU A 294 -1.25 1.42 24.82
N SER A 295 -0.20 1.00 25.52
CA SER A 295 1.03 0.49 24.89
C SER A 295 0.77 -0.78 24.07
N LEU A 296 -0.03 -1.71 24.60
CA LEU A 296 -0.42 -2.94 23.91
C LEU A 296 -1.32 -2.68 22.70
N ARG A 297 -2.22 -1.68 22.81
CA ARG A 297 -3.06 -1.23 21.68
C ARG A 297 -2.26 -0.49 20.63
N GLN A 298 -1.15 0.15 20.98
CA GLN A 298 -0.31 0.81 19.99
C GLN A 298 0.52 -0.21 19.21
N ASP A 299 1.28 -1.06 19.91
CA ASP A 299 2.08 -2.13 19.31
C ASP A 299 2.36 -3.25 20.31
N ALA A 300 1.47 -4.25 20.35
CA ALA A 300 1.57 -5.40 21.26
C ALA A 300 2.85 -6.22 21.06
N ARG A 301 3.45 -6.21 19.86
CA ARG A 301 4.69 -6.95 19.58
C ARG A 301 5.90 -6.30 20.27
N SER A 302 5.93 -4.98 20.39
CA SER A 302 7.02 -4.25 21.07
C SER A 302 6.95 -4.33 22.59
N VAL A 303 5.77 -4.59 23.16
CA VAL A 303 5.56 -4.59 24.61
C VAL A 303 6.12 -5.85 25.27
N HIS A 304 6.91 -5.63 26.31
CA HIS A 304 7.44 -6.67 27.19
C HIS A 304 6.91 -6.44 28.61
N LEU A 305 6.05 -7.34 29.10
CA LEU A 305 5.53 -7.29 30.45
C LEU A 305 6.64 -7.65 31.46
N LYS A 306 6.83 -6.80 32.46
CA LYS A 306 7.80 -6.94 33.55
C LYS A 306 7.14 -6.52 34.86
N GLU A 307 7.65 -7.02 35.99
CA GLU A 307 7.22 -6.59 37.34
C GLU A 307 7.57 -5.13 37.64
#